data_AF-A0A662W7M9-F1
#
_entry.id   AF-A0A662W7M9-F1
#
_cell.length_a   1.000
_cell.length_b   1.000
_cell.length_c   1.000
_cell.angle_alpha   90.00
_cell.angle_beta   90.00
_cell.angle_gamma   90.00
#
_symmetry.space_group_name_H-M   'P 1'
#
loop_
_entity.id
_entity.type
_entity.pdbx_description
1 polymer ?
#
loop_
_entity_poly.entity_id
_entity_poly.type
_entity_poly.pdbx_seq_one_letter_code
_entity_poly.pdbx_strand_id
1 'polypeptide(L)' 'MEKNLKFSMLLPYPAPEPIERLFRLVERMQNYPIDSIWLPDHLLMYPKGYCPDVWSIISALAVKTH' A
#
# COMPACT_ATOMS: atom_id res chain seq x y z
N MET A 1 31.60 2.15 2.61
CA MET A 1 30.49 1.64 1.79
C MET A 1 29.21 2.07 2.48
N GLU A 2 28.55 3.11 1.97
CA GLU A 2 27.24 3.48 2.51
C GLU A 2 26.31 2.27 2.36
N LYS A 3 25.71 1.81 3.47
CA LYS A 3 24.69 0.77 3.39
C LYS A 3 23.54 1.35 2.57
N ASN A 4 23.16 0.65 1.50
CA ASN A 4 22.02 1.02 0.65
C ASN A 4 20.73 0.81 1.47
N LEU A 5 20.40 1.81 2.30
CA LEU A 5 19.29 1.77 3.24
C LEU A 5 17.98 1.87 2.45
N LYS A 6 17.11 0.90 2.67
CA LYS A 6 15.82 0.79 1.98
C LYS A 6 14.70 1.25 2.90
N PHE A 7 13.82 2.09 2.36
CA PHE A 7 12.66 2.60 3.08
C PHE A 7 11.38 2.01 2.52
N SER A 8 10.44 1.74 3.42
CA SER A 8 9.16 1.15 3.08
C SER A 8 8.04 1.95 3.74
N MET A 9 6.88 1.96 3.08
CA MET A 9 5.67 2.55 3.63
C MET A 9 4.63 1.48 3.92
N LEU A 10 4.21 1.40 5.18
CA LEU A 10 3.00 0.70 5.56
C LEU A 10 1.79 1.51 5.09
N LEU A 11 0.97 0.92 4.22
CA LEU A 11 -0.26 1.55 3.77
C LEU A 11 -1.29 1.58 4.90
N PRO A 12 -2.15 2.63 4.93
CA PRO A 12 -3.12 2.81 6.00
C PRO A 12 -4.10 1.64 6.08
N TYR A 13 -4.38 1.21 7.31
CA TYR A 13 -5.41 0.23 7.61
C TYR A 13 -6.34 0.74 8.72
N PRO A 14 -7.69 0.63 8.59
CA PRO A 14 -8.42 0.00 7.48
C PRO A 14 -8.20 0.76 6.16
N ALA A 15 -8.32 0.07 5.04
CA ALA A 15 -8.08 0.68 3.74
C ALA A 15 -9.07 1.84 3.52
N PRO A 16 -8.64 2.94 2.87
CA PRO A 16 -9.53 4.05 2.61
C PRO A 16 -10.60 3.67 1.59
N GLU A 17 -11.83 4.11 1.83
CA GLU A 17 -12.90 4.05 0.83
C GLU A 17 -13.04 5.40 0.11
N PRO A 18 -13.18 5.42 -1.22
CA PRO A 18 -13.11 4.27 -2.12
C PRO A 18 -11.65 3.86 -2.41
N ILE A 19 -11.44 2.62 -2.88
CA ILE A 19 -10.09 2.00 -3.00
C ILE A 19 -9.12 2.79 -3.89
N GLU A 20 -9.62 3.58 -4.84
CA GLU A 20 -8.80 4.42 -5.72
C GLU A 20 -8.02 5.50 -4.94
N ARG A 21 -8.45 5.83 -3.71
CA ARG A 21 -7.64 6.68 -2.82
C ARG A 21 -6.32 6.02 -2.47
N LEU A 22 -6.32 4.70 -2.25
CA LEU A 22 -5.11 3.92 -2.02
C LEU A 22 -4.21 3.91 -3.27
N PHE A 23 -4.80 3.71 -4.45
CA PHE A 23 -4.04 3.70 -5.71
C PHE A 23 -3.38 5.06 -5.98
N ARG A 24 -4.11 6.17 -5.80
CA ARG A 24 -3.54 7.53 -5.93
C ARG A 24 -2.45 7.82 -4.90
N LEU A 25 -2.53 7.25 -3.70
CA LEU A 25 -1.47 7.36 -2.69
C LEU A 25 -0.20 6.68 -3.19
N VAL A 26 -0.30 5.44 -3.68
CA VAL A 26 0.85 4.68 -4.20
C VAL A 26 1.46 5.35 -5.44
N GLU A 27 0.65 5.84 -6.37
CA GLU A 27 1.12 6.62 -7.53
C GLU A 27 1.89 7.88 -7.09
N ARG A 28 1.42 8.58 -6.05
CA ARG A 28 2.14 9.75 -5.50
C ARG A 28 3.46 9.35 -4.84
N MET A 29 3.49 8.21 -4.16
CA MET A 29 4.67 7.71 -3.45
C MET A 29 5.85 7.40 -4.36
N GLN A 30 5.63 7.11 -5.64
CA GLN A 30 6.72 6.93 -6.62
C GLN A 30 7.61 8.18 -6.77
N ASN A 31 7.15 9.35 -6.35
CA ASN A 31 7.94 10.60 -6.36
C ASN A 31 8.81 10.79 -5.10
N TYR A 32 8.80 9.83 -4.17
CA TYR A 32 9.53 9.89 -2.91
C TYR A 32 10.55 8.74 -2.83
N PRO A 33 11.61 8.84 -2.01
CA PRO A 33 12.62 7.80 -1.85
C PRO A 33 12.09 6.62 -1.00
N ILE A 34 11.06 5.94 -1.51
CA ILE A 34 10.44 4.76 -0.90
C ILE A 34 10.62 3.59 -1.86
N ASP A 35 11.24 2.52 -1.39
CA ASP A 35 11.60 1.36 -2.20
C ASP A 35 10.51 0.29 -2.25
N SER A 36 9.59 0.29 -1.28
CA SER A 36 8.52 -0.72 -1.22
C SER A 36 7.29 -0.24 -0.44
N ILE A 37 6.18 -0.95 -0.63
CA ILE A 37 4.93 -0.73 0.08
C ILE A 37 4.55 -2.00 0.84
N TRP A 38 3.91 -1.86 1.98
CA TRP A 38 3.42 -2.97 2.79
C TRP A 38 1.92 -2.82 3.00
N LEU A 39 1.19 -3.92 2.83
CA LEU A 39 -0.23 -4.00 3.11
C LEU A 39 -0.46 -5.07 4.18
N PRO A 40 -1.15 -4.75 5.28
CA PRO A 40 -1.51 -5.75 6.26
C PRO A 40 -2.73 -6.54 5.76
N ASP A 41 -2.63 -7.86 5.85
CA ASP A 41 -3.71 -8.78 5.47
C ASP A 41 -4.62 -9.06 6.67
N HIS A 42 -5.83 -8.50 6.65
CA HIS A 42 -6.81 -8.74 7.71
C HIS A 42 -8.13 -9.26 7.14
N LEU A 43 -8.56 -10.40 7.69
CA LEU A 43 -9.90 -10.96 7.46
C LEU A 43 -10.99 -10.21 8.26
N LEU A 44 -10.62 -9.63 9.40
CA LEU A 44 -11.51 -8.91 10.31
C LEU A 44 -10.81 -7.67 10.85
N MET A 45 -11.55 -6.58 11.05
CA MET A 45 -11.01 -5.32 11.57
C MET A 45 -11.89 -4.73 12.66
N TYR A 46 -11.23 -4.31 13.75
CA TYR A 46 -11.85 -3.63 14.88
C TYR A 46 -11.00 -2.40 15.25
N PRO A 47 -11.55 -1.17 15.20
CA PRO A 47 -12.93 -0.82 14.86
C PRO A 47 -13.27 -1.13 13.38
N LYS A 48 -14.57 -1.23 13.06
CA LYS A 48 -15.05 -1.60 11.71
C LYS A 48 -14.45 -0.66 10.65
N GLY A 49 -13.91 -1.26 9.59
CA GLY A 49 -13.40 -0.52 8.43
C GLY A 49 -13.25 -1.42 7.21
N TYR A 50 -12.96 -0.82 6.06
CA TYR A 50 -12.83 -1.53 4.80
C TYR A 50 -11.56 -2.39 4.76
N CYS A 51 -11.76 -3.69 4.51
CA CYS A 51 -10.74 -4.74 4.55
C CYS A 51 -10.71 -5.48 3.22
N PRO A 52 -10.16 -4.87 2.16
CA PRO A 52 -10.02 -5.51 0.86
C PRO A 52 -9.00 -6.66 0.90
N ASP A 53 -9.21 -7.67 0.07
CA ASP A 53 -8.25 -8.75 -0.16
C ASP A 53 -6.92 -8.17 -0.68
N VAL A 54 -5.83 -8.44 0.03
CA VAL A 54 -4.52 -7.82 -0.22
C VAL A 54 -3.92 -8.29 -1.54
N TRP A 55 -4.14 -9.56 -1.94
CA TRP A 55 -3.62 -10.09 -3.21
C TRP A 55 -4.21 -9.37 -4.41
N SER A 56 -5.51 -9.08 -4.36
CA SER A 56 -6.22 -8.32 -5.38
C SER A 56 -5.62 -6.91 -5.51
N ILE A 57 -5.34 -6.24 -4.39
CA ILE A 57 -4.73 -4.90 -4.40
C ILE A 57 -3.31 -4.92 -4.95
N ILE A 58 -2.45 -5.81 -4.46
CA ILE A 58 -1.05 -5.89 -4.89
C ILE A 58 -0.99 -6.19 -6.39
N SER A 59 -1.83 -7.10 -6.90
CA SER A 59 -1.91 -7.42 -8.32
C SER A 59 -2.31 -6.21 -9.16
N ALA A 60 -3.31 -5.43 -8.71
CA ALA A 60 -3.74 -4.22 -9.38
C ALA A 60 -2.68 -3.10 -9.35
N LEU A 61 -1.94 -2.98 -8.24
CA LEU A 61 -0.86 -2.00 -8.11
C LEU A 61 0.36 -2.38 -8.96
N ALA A 62 0.72 -3.66 -9.03
CA ALA A 62 1.87 -4.15 -9.77
C ALA A 62 1.82 -3.81 -11.27
N VAL A 63 0.62 -3.70 -11.86
CA VAL A 63 0.45 -3.28 -13.27
C VAL A 63 0.43 -1.77 -13.46
N LYS A 64 0.29 -0.99 -12.38
CA LYS A 64 0.26 0.48 -12.40
C LYS A 64 1.59 1.11 -12.03
N THR A 65 2.43 0.43 -11.27
CA THR A 65 3.74 0.91 -10.83
C THR A 65 4.86 0.37 -11.72
N HIS A 66 5.88 1.19 -11.98
CA HIS A 66 7.08 0.88 -12.75
C HIS A 66 8.32 1.32 -11.98
#